data_AF-A0A2V1DXN3-F1
#
_entry.id   AF-A0A2V1DXN3-F1
#
_cell.length_a   1.000
_cell.length_b   1.000
_cell.length_c   1.000
_cell.angle_alpha   90.00
_cell.angle_beta   90.00
_cell.angle_gamma   90.00
#
_symmetry.space_group_name_H-M   'P 1'
#
loop_
_entity.id
_entity.type
_entity.pdbx_description
1 polymer ?
#
loop_
_entity_poly.entity_id
_entity_poly.type
_entity_poly.pdbx_seq_one_letter_code
_entity_poly.pdbx_strand_id
1 'polypeptide(L)'
;MPHPVYLLSELGAPRNHHAIFVETNADSSGYMYQVTGNIQTGMAFGHRETEKPEDSPLFIEKSPIGTAAEGDYEKIREIVETIAPPGKQFDGPRRLDEKVPIRRCQEWT
;
A
#
# COMPACT_ATOMS: atom_id res chain seq x y z
N MET A 1 13.76 -2.40 19.58
CA MET A 1 12.37 -2.66 20.07
C MET A 1 11.50 -3.01 18.89
N PRO A 2 10.39 -3.76 19.03
CA PRO A 2 9.51 -4.03 17.89
C PRO A 2 8.84 -2.74 17.38
N HIS A 3 8.71 -2.62 16.06
CA HIS A 3 8.04 -1.51 15.39
C HIS A 3 6.55 -1.82 15.20
N PRO A 4 5.64 -0.89 15.55
CA PRO A 4 4.23 -1.10 15.29
C PRO A 4 3.93 -0.98 13.79
N VAL A 5 3.01 -1.83 13.34
CA VAL A 5 2.59 -1.92 11.94
C VAL A 5 1.11 -1.58 11.86
N TYR A 6 0.77 -0.72 10.91
CA TYR A 6 -0.57 -0.19 10.70
C TYR A 6 -1.05 -0.44 9.27
N LEU A 7 -2.34 -0.68 9.12
CA LEU A 7 -3.03 -0.47 7.85
C LEU A 7 -3.44 1.00 7.78
N LEU A 8 -2.85 1.73 6.85
CA LEU A 8 -3.12 3.13 6.57
C LEU A 8 -4.23 3.25 5.50
N SER A 9 -5.17 4.17 5.71
CA SER A 9 -6.19 4.56 4.75
C SER A 9 -6.01 6.03 4.38
N GLU A 10 -5.77 6.27 3.10
CA GLU A 10 -5.66 7.61 2.52
C GLU A 10 -6.82 7.86 1.54
N LEU A 11 -7.23 9.12 1.40
CA LEU A 11 -8.29 9.52 0.49
C LEU A 11 -7.98 9.07 -0.95
N GLY A 12 -8.92 8.35 -1.54
CA GLY A 12 -8.80 7.81 -2.89
C GLY A 12 -10.16 7.64 -3.56
N ALA A 13 -10.17 7.48 -4.88
CA ALA A 13 -11.37 7.25 -5.67
C ALA A 13 -11.20 6.05 -6.62
N PRO A 14 -12.24 5.20 -6.79
CA PRO A 14 -13.56 5.24 -6.14
C PRO A 14 -13.58 4.67 -4.70
N ARG A 15 -12.44 4.19 -4.22
CA ARG A 15 -12.23 3.72 -2.84
C ARG A 15 -10.96 4.36 -2.32
N ASN A 16 -10.84 4.47 -1.00
CA ASN A 16 -9.62 4.91 -0.34
C ASN A 16 -8.42 4.07 -0.76
N HIS A 17 -7.25 4.68 -0.74
CA HIS A 17 -6.00 4.00 -0.96
C HIS A 17 -5.53 3.35 0.35
N HIS A 18 -5.04 2.10 0.28
CA HIS A 18 -4.49 1.42 1.45
C HIS A 18 -2.99 1.22 1.30
N ALA A 19 -2.29 1.36 2.43
CA ALA A 19 -0.88 1.07 2.54
C ALA A 19 -0.58 0.36 3.87
N ILE A 20 0.50 -0.41 3.92
CA ILE A 20 1.10 -0.86 5.17
C ILE A 20 2.07 0.22 5.61
N PHE A 21 1.93 0.71 6.84
CA PHE A 21 2.84 1.67 7.45
C PHE A 21 3.54 1.02 8.64
N VAL A 22 4.86 1.14 8.68
CA VAL A 22 5.70 0.68 9.78
C VAL A 22 6.32 1.91 10.43
N GLU A 23 5.97 2.17 11.68
CA GLU A 23 6.49 3.32 12.44
C GLU A 23 7.86 2.96 13.03
N THR A 24 8.92 3.43 12.39
CA THR A 24 10.30 3.04 12.74
C THR A 24 11.02 4.08 13.60
N ASN A 25 10.55 5.33 13.58
CA ASN A 25 11.25 6.46 14.19
C ASN A 25 10.48 7.03 15.40
N ALA A 26 11.20 7.73 16.28
CA ALA A 26 10.63 8.28 17.51
C ALA A 26 9.69 9.49 17.29
N ASP A 27 9.74 10.10 16.11
CA ASP A 27 8.86 11.19 15.67
C ASP A 27 7.58 10.70 14.99
N SER A 28 7.30 9.39 15.07
CA SER A 28 6.19 8.71 14.39
C SER A 28 6.27 8.69 12.87
N SER A 29 7.42 8.98 12.28
CA SER A 29 7.72 8.68 10.87
C SER A 29 8.13 7.22 10.69
N GLY A 30 8.23 6.79 9.43
CA GLY A 30 8.74 5.46 9.11
C GLY A 30 8.57 5.08 7.65
N TYR A 31 8.22 3.82 7.39
CA TYR A 31 8.17 3.28 6.03
C TYR A 31 6.76 2.90 5.61
N MET A 32 6.45 3.21 4.35
CA MET A 32 5.17 2.88 3.74
C MET A 32 5.35 1.94 2.54
N TYR A 33 4.51 0.91 2.50
CA TYR A 33 4.44 -0.12 1.48
C TYR A 33 3.06 -0.06 0.84
N GLN A 34 3.01 0.16 -0.46
CA GLN A 34 1.77 0.42 -1.17
C GLN A 34 1.81 -0.07 -2.61
N VAL A 35 0.64 -0.16 -3.23
CA VAL A 35 0.51 -0.34 -4.68
C VAL A 35 -0.03 0.94 -5.28
N THR A 36 0.74 1.53 -6.18
CA THR A 36 0.39 2.79 -6.86
C THR A 36 0.09 2.54 -8.33
N GLY A 37 -0.58 3.48 -8.99
CA GLY A 37 -1.00 3.34 -10.39
C GLY A 37 -2.52 3.16 -10.51
N ASN A 38 -2.97 2.68 -11.67
CA ASN A 38 -4.40 2.63 -11.97
C ASN A 38 -4.73 1.51 -12.97
N ILE A 39 -6.02 1.31 -13.23
CA ILE A 39 -6.51 0.23 -14.10
C ILE A 39 -6.17 0.41 -15.60
N GLN A 40 -5.77 1.63 -16.01
CA GLN A 40 -5.45 1.97 -17.41
C GLN A 40 -3.97 1.77 -17.74
N THR A 41 -3.07 2.07 -16.81
CA THR A 41 -1.63 1.90 -16.99
C THR A 41 -1.08 0.66 -16.30
N GLY A 42 -1.88 0.04 -15.43
CA GLY A 42 -1.42 -0.96 -14.48
C GLY A 42 -0.93 -0.32 -13.19
N MET A 43 -0.68 -1.18 -12.21
CA MET A 43 -0.23 -0.82 -10.89
C MET A 43 1.15 -1.43 -10.60
N ALA A 44 1.88 -0.79 -9.70
CA ALA A 44 3.21 -1.20 -9.30
C ALA A 44 3.37 -1.08 -7.79
N PHE A 45 4.17 -1.96 -7.21
CA PHE A 45 4.60 -1.82 -5.83
C PHE A 45 5.43 -0.55 -5.64
N GLY A 46 5.23 0.12 -4.51
CA GLY A 46 5.97 1.29 -4.07
C GLY A 46 6.36 1.15 -2.61
N HIS A 47 7.65 1.39 -2.34
CA HIS A 47 8.23 1.48 -1.01
C HIS A 47 8.83 2.88 -0.87
N ARG A 48 8.52 3.58 0.22
CA ARG A 48 9.19 4.84 0.56
C ARG A 48 9.22 5.09 2.04
N GLU A 49 10.22 5.85 2.47
CA GLU A 49 10.15 6.55 3.75
C GLU A 49 9.05 7.62 3.69
N THR A 50 8.41 7.87 4.83
CA THR A 50 7.34 8.83 4.96
C THR A 50 7.35 9.45 6.34
N GLU A 51 7.03 10.74 6.37
CA GLU A 51 6.66 11.46 7.59
C GLU A 51 5.45 10.80 8.26
N LYS A 52 5.14 11.28 9.46
CA LYS A 52 3.96 10.90 10.23
C LYS A 52 2.69 10.96 9.34
N PRO A 53 1.98 9.83 9.13
CA PRO A 53 0.85 9.79 8.21
C PRO A 53 -0.26 10.80 8.52
N GLU A 54 -0.49 11.09 9.81
CA GLU A 54 -1.50 12.03 10.28
C GLU A 54 -1.27 13.48 9.80
N ASP A 55 -0.05 13.82 9.35
CA ASP A 55 0.27 15.15 8.82
C ASP A 55 -0.09 15.29 7.33
N SER A 56 -0.43 14.18 6.66
CA SER A 56 -0.89 14.18 5.27
C SER A 56 -2.31 14.72 5.15
N PRO A 57 -2.61 15.63 4.20
CA PRO A 57 -3.98 16.08 3.94
C PRO A 57 -4.88 14.97 3.36
N LEU A 58 -4.29 13.85 2.92
CA LEU A 58 -5.01 12.69 2.43
C LEU A 58 -5.30 11.68 3.55
N PHE A 59 -4.77 11.88 4.76
CA PHE A 59 -4.97 10.96 5.87
C PHE A 59 -6.45 10.83 6.23
N ILE A 60 -6.93 9.59 6.36
CA ILE A 60 -8.26 9.29 6.90
C ILE A 60 -8.13 8.59 8.24
N GLU A 61 -7.42 7.46 8.26
CA GLU A 61 -7.21 6.68 9.48
C GLU A 61 -6.00 5.74 9.35
N LYS A 62 -5.52 5.25 10.49
CA LYS A 62 -4.63 4.09 10.55
C LYS A 62 -5.14 3.12 11.61
N SER A 63 -5.09 1.82 11.32
CA SER A 63 -5.52 0.77 12.24
C SER A 63 -4.35 -0.17 12.57
N PRO A 64 -4.13 -0.55 13.84
CA PRO A 64 -3.03 -1.43 14.20
C PRO A 64 -3.29 -2.83 13.66
N ILE A 65 -2.30 -3.40 12.95
CA ILE A 65 -2.38 -4.75 12.38
C ILE A 65 -1.31 -5.70 12.94
N GLY A 66 -0.33 -5.18 13.68
CA GLY A 66 0.66 -6.02 14.37
C GLY A 66 1.91 -5.25 14.76
N THR A 67 2.98 -5.99 15.00
CA THR A 67 4.32 -5.47 15.26
C THR A 67 5.35 -6.28 14.47
N ALA A 68 6.45 -5.64 14.08
CA ALA A 68 7.59 -6.26 13.43
C ALA A 68 8.81 -6.15 14.33
N ALA A 69 9.59 -7.23 14.47
CA ALA A 69 10.86 -7.14 15.19
C ALA A 69 11.84 -6.22 14.43
N GLU A 70 12.70 -5.52 15.16
CA GLU A 70 13.67 -4.57 14.60
C GLU A 70 14.56 -5.19 13.52
N GLY A 71 14.99 -6.45 13.70
CA GLY A 71 15.77 -7.17 12.70
C GLY A 71 14.97 -7.79 11.55
N ASP A 72 13.63 -7.73 11.61
CA ASP A 72 12.73 -8.39 10.67
C ASP A 72 11.89 -7.42 9.83
N TYR A 73 11.81 -6.13 10.17
CA TYR A 73 10.91 -5.22 9.45
C TYR A 73 11.30 -5.07 7.96
N GLU A 74 12.59 -5.15 7.62
CA GLU A 74 13.06 -5.15 6.22
C GLU A 74 12.50 -6.33 5.41
N LYS A 75 12.21 -7.46 6.06
CA LYS A 75 11.60 -8.63 5.40
C LYS A 75 10.17 -8.36 4.94
N ILE A 76 9.49 -7.36 5.51
CA ILE A 76 8.17 -6.94 5.03
C ILE A 76 8.25 -6.57 3.55
N ARG A 77 9.32 -5.85 3.16
CA ARG A 77 9.56 -5.50 1.76
C ARG A 77 9.67 -6.75 0.88
N GLU A 78 10.53 -7.68 1.27
CA GLU A 78 10.78 -8.91 0.51
C GLU A 78 9.49 -9.72 0.34
N ILE A 79 8.71 -9.88 1.40
CA ILE A 79 7.43 -10.61 1.38
C ILE A 79 6.43 -9.92 0.44
N VAL A 80 6.25 -8.61 0.60
CA VAL A 80 5.30 -7.82 -0.19
C VAL A 80 5.68 -7.82 -1.67
N GLU A 81 6.96 -7.74 -2.02
CA GLU A 81 7.43 -7.78 -3.40
C GLU A 81 7.18 -9.12 -4.09
N THR A 82 6.95 -10.21 -3.34
CA THR A 82 6.54 -11.51 -3.92
C THR A 82 5.10 -11.53 -4.44
N ILE A 83 4.28 -10.55 -4.04
CA ILE A 83 2.86 -10.48 -4.37
C ILE A 83 2.70 -9.58 -5.59
N ALA A 84 2.14 -10.11 -6.68
CA ALA A 84 2.05 -9.37 -7.92
C ALA A 84 0.97 -8.28 -7.83
N PRO A 85 1.29 -6.99 -8.11
CA PRO A 85 0.29 -5.95 -8.16
C PRO A 85 -0.64 -6.14 -9.37
N PRO A 86 -1.88 -5.59 -9.33
CA PRO A 86 -2.77 -5.65 -10.47
C PRO A 86 -2.16 -5.00 -11.73
N GLY A 87 -2.11 -5.75 -12.83
CA GLY A 87 -1.67 -5.24 -14.12
C GLY A 87 -2.66 -4.26 -14.76
N LYS A 88 -2.33 -3.80 -15.98
CA LYS A 88 -3.25 -3.05 -16.85
C LYS A 88 -4.50 -3.90 -17.10
N GLN A 89 -5.68 -3.30 -16.99
CA GLN A 89 -6.97 -3.99 -17.11
C GLN A 89 -7.86 -3.43 -18.20
N PHE A 90 -7.61 -2.21 -18.66
CA PHE A 90 -8.35 -1.54 -19.71
C PHE A 90 -7.42 -1.00 -20.79
N ASP A 91 -7.90 -0.94 -22.01
CA ASP A 91 -7.30 -0.23 -23.13
C ASP A 91 -8.28 0.81 -23.64
N GLY A 92 -8.13 2.04 -23.15
CA GLY A 92 -9.14 3.08 -23.31
C GLY A 92 -10.45 2.66 -22.61
N PRO A 93 -11.60 2.66 -23.31
CA PRO A 93 -12.88 2.24 -22.72
C PRO A 93 -13.05 0.71 -22.66
N ARG A 94 -12.18 -0.07 -23.34
CA ARG A 94 -12.35 -1.51 -23.50
C ARG A 94 -11.64 -2.27 -22.39
N ARG A 95 -12.33 -3.21 -21.74
CA ARG A 95 -11.70 -4.14 -20.79
C ARG A 95 -10.84 -5.15 -21.54
N LEU A 96 -9.65 -5.43 -21.02
CA LEU A 96 -8.71 -6.37 -21.64
C LEU A 96 -9.19 -7.81 -21.53
N ASP A 97 -9.70 -8.19 -20.35
CA ASP A 97 -10.29 -9.50 -20.10
C ASP A 97 -11.56 -9.33 -19.24
N GLU A 98 -12.72 -9.67 -19.80
CA GLU A 98 -14.01 -9.57 -19.12
C GLU A 98 -14.20 -10.62 -18.02
N LYS A 99 -13.44 -11.72 -18.07
CA LYS A 99 -13.52 -12.82 -17.10
C LYS A 99 -12.70 -12.52 -15.84
N VAL A 100 -11.65 -11.71 -15.93
CA VAL A 100 -10.77 -11.36 -14.80
C VAL A 100 -11.34 -10.17 -14.03
N PRO A 101 -11.77 -10.30 -12.76
CA PRO A 101 -12.36 -9.20 -11.99
C PRO A 101 -11.52 -7.92 -12.02
N ILE A 102 -12.19 -6.77 -11.96
CA ILE A 102 -11.49 -5.49 -11.83
C ILE A 102 -10.84 -5.44 -10.46
N ARG A 103 -9.52 -5.24 -10.43
CA ARG A 103 -8.72 -5.15 -9.21
C ARG A 103 -8.09 -3.78 -9.05
N ARG A 104 -8.03 -3.29 -7.81
CA ARG A 104 -7.41 -2.01 -7.43
C ARG A 104 -6.25 -2.19 -6.46
N CYS A 105 -5.65 -1.08 -6.03
CA CYS A 105 -4.50 -1.06 -5.13
C CYS A 105 -4.72 -1.78 -3.79
N GLN A 106 -5.97 -2.10 -3.42
CA GLN A 106 -6.31 -2.87 -2.22
C GLN A 106 -6.35 -4.40 -2.44
N GLU A 107 -6.33 -4.87 -3.69
CA GLU A 107 -6.68 -6.25 -4.07
C GLU A 107 -5.47 -7.00 -4.65
N TRP A 108 -4.45 -7.17 -3.81
CA TRP A 108 -3.21 -7.88 -4.14
C TRP A 108 -3.47 -9.40 -4.22
N THR A 109 -2.69 -10.15 -5.02
CA THR A 109 -2.84 -11.62 -5.19
C THR A 109 -1.53 -12.37 -5.18
#